data_AF-A0A2G5TFD2-F1
#
_entry.id   AF-A0A2G5TFD2-F1
#
_cell.length_a   1.000
_cell.length_b   1.000
_cell.length_c   1.000
_cell.angle_alpha   90.00
_cell.angle_beta   90.00
_cell.angle_gamma   90.00
#
_symmetry.space_group_name_H-M   'P 1'
#
loop_
_entity.id
_entity.type
_entity.pdbx_description
1 polymer ?
#
loop_
_entity_poly.entity_id
_entity_poly.type
_entity_poly.pdbx_seq_one_letter_code
_entity_poly.pdbx_strand_id
1 'polypeptide(L)'
;MNARLLWRYQKSAMKNKPEYHLFKIRFIIDILYALTVSIYYTALIVSYLDPFILFHYKSLFVGTLLSSNVVSTRFILGAIISVERLIAVFFPVKFHNNRRKVSIFAFTAIVVFWGMMEDVMYFWVCDIAPFEKECSILGCTWNDCFVQYWTGTKLVIGAFTCSSSVILFVKLLFVKRAMNLNSDLSKIYGPYNATAKSLACFVDAIIATFILNKPSSKPVSIRSVNPRTATSDRFLSSKT
;
A
#
# COMPACT_ATOMS: atom_id res chain seq x y z
N MET A 1 2.36 -3.35 -16.83
CA MET A 1 3.19 -4.57 -16.72
C MET A 1 2.47 -5.75 -16.06
N ASN A 2 1.70 -5.54 -14.98
CA ASN A 2 1.05 -6.62 -14.21
C ASN A 2 -0.05 -7.41 -14.96
N ALA A 3 -0.87 -6.76 -15.80
CA ALA A 3 -1.94 -7.44 -16.55
C ALA A 3 -1.43 -8.46 -17.58
N ARG A 4 -0.32 -8.14 -18.28
CA ARG A 4 0.32 -9.05 -19.24
C ARG A 4 0.91 -10.29 -18.56
N LEU A 5 1.42 -10.13 -17.33
CA LEU A 5 1.90 -11.23 -16.50
C LEU A 5 0.75 -12.11 -15.99
N LEU A 6 -0.37 -11.50 -15.55
CA LEU A 6 -1.58 -12.23 -15.16
C LEU A 6 -2.15 -13.05 -16.31
N TRP A 7 -2.21 -12.47 -17.52
CA TRP A 7 -2.68 -13.14 -18.73
C TRP A 7 -1.79 -14.33 -19.12
N ARG A 8 -0.46 -14.15 -19.12
CA ARG A 8 0.49 -15.24 -19.36
C ARG A 8 0.39 -16.34 -18.29
N TYR A 9 0.17 -15.94 -17.04
CA TYR A 9 0.00 -16.87 -15.93
C TYR A 9 -1.29 -17.70 -16.06
N GLN A 10 -2.42 -17.06 -16.41
CA GLN A 10 -3.70 -17.74 -16.63
C GLN A 10 -3.65 -18.77 -17.78
N LYS A 11 -2.83 -18.51 -18.81
CA LYS A 11 -2.61 -19.42 -19.94
C LYS A 11 -1.65 -20.58 -19.63
N SER A 12 -0.91 -20.52 -18.52
CA SER A 12 0.08 -21.53 -18.15
C SER A 12 -0.52 -22.66 -17.29
N ALA A 13 0.05 -23.87 -17.38
CA ALA A 13 -0.30 -25.01 -16.53
C ALA A 13 -0.02 -24.78 -15.02
N MET A 14 0.59 -23.65 -14.65
CA MET A 14 0.85 -23.27 -13.26
C MET A 14 -0.37 -22.71 -12.52
N LYS A 15 -1.47 -22.39 -13.23
CA LYS A 15 -2.71 -21.81 -12.67
C LYS A 15 -3.31 -22.60 -11.51
N ASN A 16 -3.23 -23.93 -11.55
CA ASN A 16 -3.89 -24.82 -10.60
C ASN A 16 -2.98 -25.28 -9.44
N LYS A 17 -1.73 -24.79 -9.38
CA LYS A 17 -0.81 -25.17 -8.32
C LYS A 17 -1.04 -24.30 -7.06
N PRO A 18 -1.20 -24.89 -5.87
CA PRO A 18 -1.55 -24.16 -4.66
C PRO A 18 -0.46 -23.20 -4.15
N GLU A 19 0.78 -23.44 -4.56
CA GLU A 19 1.95 -22.60 -4.27
C GLU A 19 1.84 -21.21 -4.90
N TYR A 20 1.03 -21.04 -5.95
CA TYR A 20 0.96 -19.80 -6.71
C TYR A 20 -0.30 -18.96 -6.42
N HIS A 21 -1.18 -19.43 -5.52
CA HIS A 21 -2.42 -18.72 -5.19
C HIS A 21 -2.20 -17.35 -4.56
N LEU A 22 -1.24 -17.19 -3.64
CA LEU A 22 -0.95 -15.89 -3.04
C LEU A 22 -0.35 -14.90 -4.05
N PHE A 23 0.43 -15.40 -5.02
CA PHE A 23 0.91 -14.57 -6.13
C PHE A 23 -0.24 -14.07 -7.01
N LYS A 24 -1.23 -14.92 -7.29
CA LYS A 24 -2.44 -14.53 -8.02
C LYS A 24 -3.22 -13.44 -7.27
N ILE A 25 -3.43 -13.59 -5.97
CA ILE A 25 -4.10 -12.58 -5.13
C ILE A 25 -3.32 -11.26 -5.17
N ARG A 26 -1.99 -11.32 -5.04
CA ARG A 26 -1.11 -10.15 -5.12
C ARG A 26 -1.24 -9.41 -6.45
N PHE A 27 -1.25 -10.13 -7.58
CA PHE A 27 -1.43 -9.48 -8.87
C PHE A 27 -2.77 -8.80 -9.01
N ILE A 28 -3.85 -9.40 -8.49
CA ILE A 28 -5.18 -8.79 -8.51
C ILE A 28 -5.20 -7.52 -7.67
N ILE A 29 -4.66 -7.57 -6.44
CA ILE A 29 -4.58 -6.40 -5.55
C ILE A 29 -3.69 -5.31 -6.14
N ASP A 30 -2.54 -5.65 -6.74
CA ASP A 30 -1.67 -4.67 -7.40
C ASP A 30 -2.35 -3.98 -8.60
N ILE A 31 -3.24 -4.69 -9.33
CA ILE A 31 -4.04 -4.11 -10.43
C ILE A 31 -5.14 -3.20 -9.87
N LEU A 32 -5.89 -3.67 -8.88
CA LEU A 32 -6.93 -2.88 -8.22
C LEU A 32 -6.34 -1.60 -7.62
N TYR A 33 -5.22 -1.71 -6.92
CA TYR A 33 -4.48 -0.57 -6.38
C TYR A 33 -4.11 0.44 -7.47
N ALA A 34 -3.51 -0.02 -8.56
CA ALA A 34 -3.11 0.85 -9.65
C ALA A 34 -4.30 1.57 -10.29
N LEU A 35 -5.44 0.88 -10.45
CA LEU A 35 -6.67 1.47 -10.98
C LEU A 35 -7.25 2.52 -10.01
N THR A 36 -7.46 2.16 -8.74
CA THR A 36 -8.02 3.05 -7.73
C THR A 36 -7.16 4.31 -7.56
N VAL A 37 -5.84 4.15 -7.48
CA VAL A 37 -4.90 5.27 -7.34
C VAL A 37 -4.83 6.13 -8.59
N SER A 38 -4.85 5.52 -9.79
CA SER A 38 -4.88 6.28 -11.03
C SER A 38 -6.16 7.11 -11.15
N ILE A 39 -7.32 6.53 -10.83
CA ILE A 39 -8.61 7.24 -10.84
C ILE A 39 -8.57 8.39 -9.83
N TYR A 40 -8.07 8.12 -8.61
CA TYR A 40 -7.94 9.13 -7.56
C TYR A 40 -7.07 10.32 -7.97
N TYR A 41 -5.84 10.09 -8.43
CA TYR A 41 -4.95 11.18 -8.85
C TYR A 41 -5.48 11.92 -10.07
N THR A 42 -6.12 11.22 -11.00
CA THR A 42 -6.75 11.88 -12.15
C THR A 42 -7.90 12.78 -11.70
N ALA A 43 -8.74 12.30 -10.78
CA ALA A 43 -9.84 13.08 -10.22
C ALA A 43 -9.32 14.31 -9.44
N LEU A 44 -8.23 14.17 -8.68
CA LEU A 44 -7.57 15.30 -8.02
C LEU A 44 -7.05 16.36 -9.00
N ILE A 45 -6.36 15.95 -10.07
CA ILE A 45 -5.81 16.87 -11.07
C ILE A 45 -6.94 17.61 -11.80
N VAL A 46 -8.01 16.90 -12.16
CA VAL A 46 -9.18 17.50 -12.81
C VAL A 46 -9.88 18.49 -11.89
N SER A 47 -10.06 18.15 -10.60
CA SER A 47 -10.62 19.08 -9.61
C SER A 47 -9.74 20.31 -9.35
N TYR A 48 -8.43 20.21 -9.59
CA TYR A 48 -7.52 21.36 -9.49
C TYR A 48 -7.61 22.28 -10.71
N LEU A 49 -7.79 21.73 -11.91
CA LEU A 49 -7.86 22.49 -13.16
C LEU A 49 -9.21 23.17 -13.37
N ASP A 50 -10.30 22.49 -13.06
CA ASP A 50 -11.66 23.02 -13.20
C ASP A 50 -12.48 22.73 -11.93
N PRO A 51 -12.70 23.74 -11.06
CA PRO A 51 -13.55 23.58 -9.88
C PRO A 51 -15.04 23.38 -10.23
N PHE A 52 -15.40 23.53 -11.51
CA PHE A 52 -16.76 23.34 -12.03
C PHE A 52 -17.05 21.89 -12.44
N ILE A 53 -16.02 21.06 -12.66
CA ILE A 53 -16.20 19.62 -12.88
C ILE A 53 -16.53 18.98 -11.53
N LEU A 54 -17.82 18.66 -11.40
CA LEU A 54 -18.58 18.27 -10.22
C LEU A 54 -18.15 16.94 -9.57
N PHE A 55 -16.88 16.78 -9.19
CA PHE A 55 -16.56 15.78 -8.17
C PHE A 55 -16.87 16.38 -6.80
N HIS A 56 -18.02 16.02 -6.24
CA HIS A 56 -18.31 16.32 -4.84
C HIS A 56 -17.13 15.85 -3.98
N TYR A 57 -16.65 16.72 -3.08
CA TYR A 57 -15.57 16.42 -2.12
C TYR A 57 -15.78 15.08 -1.39
N LYS A 58 -17.04 14.67 -1.17
CA LYS A 58 -17.42 13.35 -0.63
C LYS A 58 -16.94 12.17 -1.48
N SER A 59 -17.02 12.27 -2.81
CA SER A 59 -16.58 11.20 -3.74
C SER A 59 -15.06 11.07 -3.75
N LEU A 60 -14.34 12.20 -3.74
CA LEU A 60 -12.88 12.22 -3.61
C LEU A 60 -12.41 11.65 -2.27
N PHE A 61 -13.12 11.99 -1.19
CA PHE A 61 -12.87 11.45 0.15
C PHE A 61 -13.02 9.92 0.18
N VAL A 62 -14.14 9.39 -0.35
CA VAL A 62 -14.36 7.93 -0.46
C VAL A 62 -13.30 7.27 -1.34
N GLY A 63 -12.91 7.89 -2.45
CA GLY A 63 -11.83 7.39 -3.31
C GLY A 63 -10.49 7.32 -2.58
N THR A 64 -10.17 8.33 -1.78
CA THR A 64 -8.95 8.33 -0.95
C THR A 64 -9.00 7.22 0.09
N LEU A 65 -10.15 7.03 0.75
CA LEU A 65 -10.35 6.01 1.78
C LEU A 65 -10.21 4.60 1.24
N LEU A 66 -10.86 4.32 0.12
CA LEU A 66 -10.68 3.06 -0.59
C LEU A 66 -9.21 2.83 -0.98
N SER A 67 -8.52 3.88 -1.45
CA SER A 67 -7.12 3.76 -1.84
C SER A 67 -6.22 3.41 -0.64
N SER A 68 -6.45 4.01 0.54
CA SER A 68 -5.68 3.73 1.75
C SER A 68 -5.84 2.28 2.21
N ASN A 69 -7.08 1.78 2.21
CA ASN A 69 -7.37 0.39 2.58
C ASN A 69 -6.68 -0.60 1.64
N VAL A 70 -6.69 -0.32 0.34
CA VAL A 70 -5.99 -1.17 -0.65
C VAL A 70 -4.47 -1.12 -0.43
N VAL A 71 -3.91 0.03 -0.04
CA VAL A 71 -2.48 0.13 0.36
C VAL A 71 -2.19 -0.77 1.55
N SER A 72 -2.97 -0.68 2.62
CA SER A 72 -2.74 -1.48 3.83
C SER A 72 -2.88 -2.98 3.58
N THR A 73 -3.90 -3.37 2.81
CA THR A 73 -4.12 -4.73 2.32
C THR A 73 -2.88 -5.26 1.56
N ARG A 74 -2.24 -4.41 0.76
CA ARG A 74 -1.02 -4.76 0.02
C ARG A 74 0.19 -4.98 0.93
N PHE A 75 0.35 -4.17 1.98
CA PHE A 75 1.45 -4.31 2.94
C PHE A 75 1.34 -5.62 3.73
N ILE A 76 0.17 -5.93 4.29
CA ILE A 76 -0.03 -7.17 5.05
C ILE A 76 0.10 -8.41 4.15
N LEU A 77 -0.40 -8.36 2.92
CA LEU A 77 -0.21 -9.43 1.94
C LEU A 77 1.27 -9.67 1.64
N GLY A 78 2.06 -8.59 1.55
CA GLY A 78 3.50 -8.66 1.40
C GLY A 78 4.17 -9.41 2.55
N ALA A 79 3.78 -9.11 3.80
CA ALA A 79 4.29 -9.80 4.98
C ALA A 79 3.91 -11.29 5.01
N ILE A 80 2.65 -11.62 4.71
CA ILE A 80 2.19 -13.02 4.64
C ILE A 80 3.00 -13.81 3.62
N ILE A 81 3.24 -13.25 2.43
CA ILE A 81 4.07 -13.90 1.39
C ILE A 81 5.51 -14.10 1.87
N SER A 82 6.06 -13.16 2.63
CA SER A 82 7.40 -13.28 3.20
C SER A 82 7.49 -14.40 4.23
N VAL A 83 6.52 -14.51 5.15
CA VAL A 83 6.43 -15.62 6.11
C VAL A 83 6.33 -16.96 5.40
N GLU A 84 5.45 -17.03 4.41
CA GLU A 84 5.22 -18.24 3.63
C GLU A 84 6.52 -18.72 2.96
N ARG A 85 7.29 -17.80 2.38
CA ARG A 85 8.59 -18.08 1.77
C ARG A 85 9.62 -18.54 2.79
N LEU A 86 9.64 -17.95 3.99
CA LEU A 86 10.50 -18.42 5.08
C LEU A 86 10.16 -19.87 5.44
N ILE A 87 8.88 -20.19 5.67
CA ILE A 87 8.46 -21.56 6.02
C ILE A 87 8.85 -22.54 4.90
N ALA A 88 8.68 -22.17 3.63
CA ALA A 88 9.05 -23.02 2.50
C ALA A 88 10.56 -23.33 2.42
N VAL A 89 11.43 -22.36 2.76
CA VAL A 89 12.89 -22.53 2.73
C VAL A 89 13.42 -23.27 3.96
N PHE A 90 12.87 -22.97 5.14
CA PHE A 90 13.32 -23.60 6.39
C PHE A 90 12.74 -25.01 6.59
N PHE A 91 11.49 -25.25 6.15
CA PHE A 91 10.77 -26.52 6.36
C PHE A 91 10.09 -27.02 5.06
N PRO A 92 10.85 -27.33 4.00
CA PRO A 92 10.29 -27.66 2.68
C PRO A 92 9.34 -28.87 2.70
N VAL A 93 9.67 -29.92 3.45
CA VAL A 93 8.88 -31.16 3.51
C VAL A 93 7.54 -30.94 4.20
N LYS A 94 7.55 -30.27 5.36
CA LYS A 94 6.32 -29.96 6.12
C LYS A 94 5.44 -28.98 5.36
N PHE A 95 6.05 -28.02 4.67
CA PHE A 95 5.35 -27.07 3.83
C PHE A 95 4.63 -27.76 2.67
N HIS A 96 5.31 -28.63 1.90
CA HIS A 96 4.69 -29.31 0.76
C HIS A 96 3.48 -30.17 1.18
N ASN A 97 3.58 -30.88 2.30
CA ASN A 97 2.50 -31.72 2.80
C ASN A 97 1.30 -30.92 3.37
N ASN A 98 1.56 -29.82 4.08
CA ASN A 98 0.49 -29.04 4.73
C ASN A 98 -0.16 -28.00 3.80
N ARG A 99 0.54 -27.58 2.73
CA ARG A 99 0.09 -26.48 1.87
C ARG A 99 -1.23 -26.74 1.16
N ARG A 100 -1.53 -28.00 0.84
CA ARG A 100 -2.80 -28.39 0.19
C ARG A 100 -4.03 -28.17 1.09
N LYS A 101 -3.83 -28.07 2.41
CA LYS A 101 -4.91 -27.91 3.40
C LYS A 101 -5.30 -26.45 3.65
N VAL A 102 -4.44 -25.49 3.30
CA VAL A 102 -4.69 -24.07 3.60
C VAL A 102 -5.53 -23.44 2.49
N SER A 103 -6.74 -23.02 2.83
CA SER A 103 -7.69 -22.44 1.88
C SER A 103 -7.29 -21.03 1.45
N ILE A 104 -7.38 -20.76 0.15
CA ILE A 104 -7.21 -19.42 -0.42
C ILE A 104 -8.21 -18.41 0.16
N PHE A 105 -9.42 -18.88 0.49
CA PHE A 105 -10.47 -18.04 1.06
C PHE A 105 -10.10 -17.53 2.46
N ALA A 106 -9.41 -18.35 3.26
CA ALA A 106 -8.94 -17.94 4.59
C ALA A 106 -7.91 -16.80 4.48
N PHE A 107 -6.95 -16.90 3.55
CA PHE A 107 -5.99 -15.82 3.32
C PHE A 107 -6.65 -14.54 2.83
N THR A 108 -7.57 -14.64 1.86
CA THR A 108 -8.30 -13.48 1.37
C THR A 108 -9.10 -12.81 2.49
N ALA A 109 -9.78 -13.59 3.34
CA ALA A 109 -10.55 -13.07 4.46
C ALA A 109 -9.67 -12.32 5.47
N ILE A 110 -8.52 -12.89 5.87
CA ILE A 110 -7.57 -12.23 6.78
C ILE A 110 -7.06 -10.91 6.19
N VAL A 111 -6.70 -10.92 4.91
CA VAL A 111 -6.14 -9.76 4.21
C VAL A 111 -7.17 -8.64 4.06
N VAL A 112 -8.43 -8.97 3.73
CA VAL A 112 -9.52 -8.00 3.65
C VAL A 112 -9.88 -7.45 5.03
N PHE A 113 -9.98 -8.32 6.03
CA PHE A 113 -10.26 -7.90 7.40
C PHE A 113 -9.21 -6.92 7.91
N TRP A 114 -7.93 -7.20 7.66
CA TRP A 114 -6.84 -6.30 8.01
C TRP A 114 -6.96 -4.93 7.31
N GLY A 115 -7.33 -4.91 6.03
CA GLY A 115 -7.59 -3.67 5.30
C GLY A 115 -8.70 -2.83 5.93
N MET A 116 -9.78 -3.47 6.40
CA MET A 116 -10.91 -2.80 7.06
C MET A 116 -10.57 -2.25 8.45
N MET A 117 -9.57 -2.81 9.14
CA MET A 117 -9.16 -2.31 10.46
C MET A 117 -8.63 -0.87 10.41
N GLU A 118 -8.14 -0.41 9.25
CA GLU A 118 -7.72 0.98 9.08
C GLU A 118 -8.91 1.95 9.20
N ASP A 119 -10.06 1.60 8.59
CA ASP A 119 -11.30 2.37 8.71
C ASP A 119 -11.82 2.39 10.15
N VAL A 120 -11.75 1.24 10.84
CA VAL A 120 -12.15 1.15 12.25
C VAL A 120 -11.28 2.05 13.11
N MET A 121 -9.95 2.03 12.92
CA MET A 121 -9.05 2.92 13.66
C MET A 121 -9.30 4.39 13.35
N TYR A 122 -9.60 4.71 12.09
CA TYR A 122 -9.88 6.07 11.64
C TYR A 122 -11.17 6.64 12.25
N PHE A 123 -12.30 5.91 12.14
CA PHE A 123 -13.61 6.41 12.58
C PHE A 123 -13.92 6.15 14.05
N TRP A 124 -13.53 5.00 14.61
CA TRP A 124 -13.94 4.60 15.96
C TRP A 124 -12.90 4.91 17.03
N VAL A 125 -11.61 4.76 16.72
CA VAL A 125 -10.57 4.88 17.75
C VAL A 125 -10.01 6.30 17.82
N CYS A 126 -9.68 6.88 16.67
CA CYS A 126 -9.20 8.26 16.60
C CYS A 126 -10.32 9.32 16.48
N ASP A 127 -11.59 8.88 16.50
CA ASP A 127 -12.80 9.71 16.48
C ASP A 127 -12.77 10.87 15.47
N ILE A 128 -12.39 10.53 14.23
CA ILE A 128 -12.29 11.53 13.16
C ILE A 128 -13.66 11.63 12.47
N ALA A 129 -14.24 12.82 12.51
CA ALA A 129 -15.55 13.08 11.90
C ALA A 129 -15.54 12.78 10.40
N PRO A 130 -16.56 12.06 9.87
CA PRO A 130 -16.70 11.85 8.45
C PRO A 130 -17.09 13.17 7.77
N PHE A 131 -16.34 13.56 6.73
CA PHE A 131 -16.64 14.68 5.85
C PHE A 131 -16.49 16.09 6.47
N GLU A 132 -15.28 16.45 6.88
CA GLU A 132 -14.93 17.85 7.17
C GLU A 132 -15.15 18.72 5.91
N LYS A 133 -15.93 19.81 6.01
CA LYS A 133 -16.50 20.54 4.86
C LYS A 133 -15.47 21.17 3.91
N GLU A 134 -14.19 21.26 4.31
CA GLU A 134 -13.11 21.84 3.51
C GLU A 134 -12.04 20.83 3.08
N CYS A 135 -12.26 19.53 3.30
CA CYS A 135 -11.24 18.52 3.02
C CYS A 135 -11.70 17.45 2.02
N SER A 136 -10.99 17.35 0.90
CA SER A 136 -11.19 16.32 -0.14
C SER A 136 -10.16 15.19 -0.08
N ILE A 137 -9.15 15.28 0.79
CA ILE A 137 -7.99 14.38 0.86
C ILE A 137 -7.84 13.88 2.29
N LEU A 138 -7.81 12.55 2.51
CA LEU A 138 -7.63 11.96 3.85
C LEU A 138 -6.47 12.55 4.65
N GLY A 139 -5.37 12.94 3.98
CA GLY A 139 -4.21 13.53 4.61
C GLY A 139 -4.48 14.83 5.39
N CYS A 140 -5.54 15.60 5.08
CA CYS A 140 -5.82 16.83 5.83
C CYS A 140 -6.75 16.62 7.04
N THR A 141 -7.39 15.45 7.17
CA THR A 141 -8.18 15.08 8.36
C THR A 141 -7.41 14.19 9.33
N TRP A 142 -6.12 13.93 9.06
CA TRP A 142 -5.27 13.15 9.94
C TRP A 142 -5.01 13.89 11.26
N ASN A 143 -5.45 13.26 12.35
CA ASN A 143 -5.04 13.63 13.71
C ASN A 143 -3.75 12.89 14.10
N ASP A 144 -3.03 13.37 15.10
CA ASP A 144 -1.80 12.78 15.63
C ASP A 144 -1.98 11.29 15.99
N CYS A 145 -3.16 10.91 16.52
CA CYS A 145 -3.55 9.53 16.79
C CYS A 145 -3.45 8.64 15.55
N PHE A 146 -4.06 9.06 14.44
CA PHE A 146 -4.10 8.25 13.22
C PHE A 146 -2.74 8.22 12.53
N VAL A 147 -2.00 9.34 12.56
CA VAL A 147 -0.64 9.41 12.00
C VAL A 147 0.28 8.44 12.72
N GLN A 148 0.26 8.42 14.06
CA GLN A 148 1.08 7.49 14.85
C GLN A 148 0.71 6.03 14.56
N TYR A 149 -0.57 5.69 14.53
CA TYR A 149 -1.04 4.35 14.20
C TYR A 149 -0.60 3.92 12.78
N TRP A 150 -0.85 4.77 11.79
CA TRP A 150 -0.59 4.48 10.38
C TRP A 150 0.90 4.33 10.08
N THR A 151 1.72 5.26 10.58
CA THR A 151 3.18 5.19 10.43
C THR A 151 3.77 4.00 11.20
N GLY A 152 3.33 3.79 12.44
CA GLY A 152 3.78 2.67 13.27
C GLY A 152 3.49 1.31 12.63
N THR A 153 2.26 1.10 12.17
CA THR A 153 1.86 -0.15 11.51
C THR A 153 2.67 -0.41 10.25
N LYS A 154 2.91 0.62 9.43
CA LYS A 154 3.73 0.49 8.22
C LYS A 154 5.19 0.22 8.52
N LEU A 155 5.75 0.87 9.54
CA LEU A 155 7.12 0.66 9.97
C LEU A 155 7.33 -0.78 10.47
N VAL A 156 6.44 -1.28 11.33
CA VAL A 156 6.53 -2.64 11.89
C VAL A 156 6.43 -3.70 10.79
N ILE A 157 5.42 -3.60 9.92
CA ILE A 157 5.23 -4.57 8.82
C ILE A 157 6.38 -4.47 7.80
N GLY A 158 6.84 -3.25 7.51
CA GLY A 158 7.96 -2.99 6.61
C GLY A 158 9.28 -3.58 7.14
N ALA A 159 9.60 -3.34 8.41
CA ALA A 159 10.78 -3.87 9.07
C ALA A 159 10.77 -5.41 9.08
N PHE A 160 9.62 -6.01 9.41
CA PHE A 160 9.43 -7.46 9.39
C PHE A 160 9.64 -8.07 8.00
N THR A 161 9.10 -7.41 6.96
CA THR A 161 9.26 -7.85 5.57
C THR A 161 10.72 -7.74 5.11
N CYS A 162 11.42 -6.68 5.53
CA CYS A 162 12.84 -6.48 5.22
C CYS A 162 13.71 -7.54 5.88
N SER A 163 13.55 -7.77 7.18
CA SER A 163 14.32 -8.77 7.93
C SER A 163 14.11 -10.17 7.34
N SER A 164 12.85 -10.53 7.03
CA SER A 164 12.52 -11.79 6.34
C SER A 164 13.24 -11.92 4.99
N SER A 165 13.33 -10.83 4.23
CA SER A 165 13.99 -10.81 2.92
C SER A 165 15.50 -11.05 3.05
N VAL A 166 16.14 -10.43 4.05
CA VAL A 166 17.57 -10.61 4.35
C VAL A 166 17.85 -12.05 4.79
N ILE A 167 17.02 -12.61 5.67
CA ILE A 167 17.17 -14.00 6.13
C ILE A 167 17.09 -14.97 4.96
N LEU A 168 16.09 -14.79 4.06
CA LEU A 168 15.96 -15.60 2.85
C LEU A 168 17.18 -15.50 1.95
N PHE A 169 17.68 -14.28 1.75
CA PHE A 169 18.86 -14.04 0.94
C PHE A 169 20.10 -14.78 1.49
N VAL A 170 20.36 -14.63 2.79
CA VAL A 170 21.48 -15.31 3.47
C VAL A 170 21.35 -16.82 3.36
N LYS A 171 20.18 -17.40 3.63
CA LYS A 171 19.96 -18.85 3.50
C LYS A 171 20.18 -19.36 2.08
N LEU A 172 19.71 -18.63 1.07
CA LEU A 172 19.94 -18.99 -0.33
C LEU A 172 21.42 -18.94 -0.71
N LEU A 173 22.19 -17.99 -0.17
CA LEU A 173 23.64 -17.94 -0.36
C LEU A 173 24.35 -19.15 0.27
N PHE A 174 23.96 -19.53 1.49
CA PHE A 174 24.51 -20.73 2.15
C PHE A 174 24.21 -21.99 1.36
N VAL A 175 22.98 -22.17 0.88
CA VAL A 175 22.59 -23.33 0.05
C VAL A 175 23.37 -23.34 -1.26
N LYS A 176 23.56 -22.17 -1.92
CA LYS A 176 24.38 -22.06 -3.13
C LYS A 176 25.83 -22.49 -2.88
N ARG A 177 26.43 -22.02 -1.78
CA ARG A 177 27.81 -22.37 -1.41
C ARG A 177 27.94 -23.86 -1.06
N ALA A 178 26.95 -24.43 -0.38
CA ALA A 178 26.93 -25.84 0.00
C ALA A 178 26.77 -26.78 -1.21
N MET A 179 25.97 -26.40 -2.20
CA MET A 179 25.73 -27.23 -3.40
C MET A 179 26.71 -26.96 -4.56
N ASN A 180 27.66 -26.02 -4.41
CA ASN A 180 28.60 -25.59 -5.46
C ASN A 180 27.92 -25.37 -6.83
N LEU A 181 26.67 -24.87 -6.79
CA LEU A 181 25.80 -24.87 -7.96
C LEU A 181 26.19 -23.71 -8.89
N ASN A 182 26.84 -24.04 -10.01
CA ASN A 182 27.23 -23.10 -11.08
C ASN A 182 26.04 -22.51 -11.88
N SER A 183 24.79 -22.73 -11.46
CA SER A 183 23.63 -22.38 -12.28
C SER A 183 23.22 -20.90 -12.20
N ASP A 184 23.15 -20.28 -13.37
CA ASP A 184 22.46 -19.07 -13.83
C ASP A 184 22.05 -17.99 -12.82
N LEU A 185 22.59 -16.80 -13.06
CA LEU A 185 22.26 -15.50 -12.46
C LEU A 185 20.74 -15.21 -12.35
N SER A 186 19.92 -15.85 -13.19
CA SER A 186 18.45 -15.69 -13.24
C SER A 186 17.72 -16.17 -11.97
N LYS A 187 18.21 -17.21 -11.28
CA LYS A 187 17.62 -17.68 -10.00
C LYS A 187 17.89 -16.72 -8.85
N ILE A 188 18.94 -15.92 -8.95
CA ILE A 188 19.38 -14.95 -7.94
C ILE A 188 18.66 -13.60 -8.12
N TYR A 189 18.31 -13.23 -9.35
CA TYR A 189 17.63 -11.96 -9.65
C TYR A 189 16.28 -11.80 -8.93
N GLY A 190 15.54 -12.91 -8.72
CA GLY A 190 14.28 -12.93 -7.99
C GLY A 190 14.40 -12.44 -6.52
N PRO A 191 15.22 -13.10 -5.68
CA PRO A 191 15.44 -12.66 -4.29
C PRO A 191 16.14 -11.29 -4.19
N TYR A 192 17.02 -10.91 -5.12
CA TYR A 192 17.59 -9.56 -5.16
C TYR A 192 16.55 -8.48 -5.45
N ASN A 193 15.66 -8.70 -6.42
CA ASN A 193 14.58 -7.76 -6.70
C ASN A 193 13.59 -7.67 -5.52
N ALA A 194 13.38 -8.78 -4.80
CA ALA A 194 12.54 -8.78 -3.59
C ALA A 194 13.17 -7.99 -2.43
N THR A 195 14.48 -8.12 -2.21
CA THR A 195 15.22 -7.37 -1.18
C THR A 195 15.33 -5.89 -1.54
N ALA A 196 15.62 -5.53 -2.80
CA ALA A 196 15.64 -4.14 -3.25
C ALA A 196 14.27 -3.47 -3.09
N LYS A 197 13.18 -4.19 -3.42
CA LYS A 197 11.82 -3.68 -3.29
C LYS A 197 11.37 -3.56 -1.83
N SER A 198 11.79 -4.47 -0.94
CA SER A 198 11.49 -4.35 0.49
C SER A 198 12.27 -3.21 1.14
N LEU A 199 13.55 -3.05 0.77
CA LEU A 199 14.37 -1.93 1.23
C LEU A 199 13.77 -0.59 0.79
N ALA A 200 13.32 -0.46 -0.45
CA ALA A 200 12.63 0.75 -0.93
C ALA A 200 11.36 1.05 -0.12
N CYS A 201 10.52 0.03 0.14
CA CYS A 201 9.34 0.19 1.00
C CYS A 201 9.68 0.62 2.44
N PHE A 202 10.80 0.17 2.99
CA PHE A 202 11.25 0.56 4.33
C PHE A 202 11.81 1.98 4.37
N VAL A 203 12.57 2.37 3.34
CA VAL A 203 13.04 3.74 3.16
C VAL A 203 11.85 4.68 3.02
N ASP A 204 10.83 4.34 2.22
CA ASP A 204 9.59 5.11 2.09
C ASP A 204 8.87 5.26 3.44
N ALA A 205 8.81 4.19 4.26
CA ALA A 205 8.19 4.24 5.58
C ALA A 205 8.98 5.12 6.57
N ILE A 206 10.31 5.07 6.53
CA ILE A 206 11.18 5.95 7.32
C ILE A 206 10.99 7.41 6.89
N ILE A 207 11.03 7.69 5.59
CA ILE A 207 10.83 9.04 5.05
C ILE A 207 9.45 9.56 5.47
N ALA A 208 8.40 8.77 5.33
CA ALA A 208 7.06 9.13 5.78
C ALA A 208 7.02 9.43 7.29
N THR A 209 7.72 8.62 8.11
CA THR A 209 7.82 8.85 9.55
C THR A 209 8.55 10.16 9.86
N PHE A 210 9.68 10.44 9.21
CA PHE A 210 10.43 11.68 9.43
C PHE A 210 9.68 12.93 8.95
N ILE A 211 8.94 12.85 7.84
CA ILE A 211 8.14 13.95 7.31
C ILE A 211 6.94 14.22 8.23
N LEU A 212 6.26 13.17 8.70
CA LEU A 212 5.04 13.29 9.50
C LEU A 212 5.32 13.55 10.99
N ASN A 213 6.47 13.14 11.50
CA ASN A 213 6.87 13.35 12.90
C ASN A 213 7.65 14.65 13.12
N LYS A 214 7.79 15.49 12.07
CA LYS A 214 8.28 16.85 12.24
C LYS A 214 7.16 17.63 12.97
N PRO A 215 7.40 18.17 14.18
CA PRO A 215 6.38 18.89 14.91
C PRO A 215 5.87 20.01 14.02
N SER A 216 4.56 20.00 13.76
CA SER A 216 3.84 21.00 12.98
C SER A 216 3.95 22.34 13.71
N SER A 217 5.05 23.06 13.51
CA SER A 217 5.22 24.41 14.06
C SER A 217 4.41 25.45 13.29
N LYS A 218 3.65 25.06 12.27
CA LYS A 218 2.52 25.81 11.70
C LYS A 218 1.53 24.81 11.13
N PRO A 219 0.21 24.92 11.41
CA PRO A 219 -0.77 24.15 10.67
C PRO A 219 -0.54 24.46 9.20
N VAL A 220 -0.21 23.43 8.41
CA VAL A 220 -0.26 23.54 6.95
C VAL A 220 -1.74 23.64 6.64
N SER A 221 -2.25 24.87 6.66
CA SER A 221 -3.52 25.18 6.03
C SER A 221 -3.30 24.98 4.54
N ILE A 222 -3.52 23.76 4.05
CA ILE A 222 -3.99 23.58 2.69
C ILE A 222 -5.42 24.13 2.71
N ARG A 223 -5.52 25.46 2.78
CA ARG A 223 -6.78 26.16 2.57
C ARG A 223 -7.08 25.86 1.12
N SER A 224 -8.12 25.07 0.86
CA SER A 224 -8.69 25.02 -0.48
C SER A 224 -8.93 26.47 -0.87
N VAL A 225 -8.25 26.95 -1.91
CA VAL A 225 -8.47 28.30 -2.42
C VAL A 225 -9.91 28.30 -2.93
N ASN A 226 -10.82 28.76 -2.09
CA ASN A 226 -12.19 29.05 -2.50
C ASN A 226 -12.10 30.27 -3.42
N PRO A 227 -12.39 30.17 -4.73
CA PRO A 227 -12.17 31.29 -5.64
C PRO A 227 -13.17 32.45 -5.42
N ARG A 228 -14.20 32.25 -4.59
CA ARG A 228 -15.32 33.20 -4.46
C ARG A 228 -15.01 34.46 -3.68
N THR A 229 -13.88 34.58 -2.99
CA THR A 229 -13.54 35.77 -2.21
C THR A 229 -12.52 36.70 -2.88
N ALA A 230 -11.99 36.35 -4.07
CA ALA A 230 -10.98 37.18 -4.75
C ALA A 230 -11.55 38.31 -5.63
N THR A 231 -12.88 38.41 -5.79
CA THR A 231 -13.52 39.36 -6.71
C THR A 231 -14.25 40.52 -6.05
N SER A 232 -14.34 40.60 -4.71
CA SER A 232 -15.06 41.70 -4.04
C SER A 232 -14.20 42.89 -3.62
N ASP A 233 -12.86 42.77 -3.58
CA ASP A 233 -11.98 43.81 -3.02
C ASP A 233 -11.35 44.75 -4.07
N ARG A 234 -11.69 44.62 -5.36
CA ARG A 234 -11.13 45.48 -6.43
C ARG A 234 -12.06 46.58 -6.96
N PHE A 235 -13.27 46.75 -6.43
CA PHE A 235 -14.22 47.73 -6.95
C PHE A 235 -14.46 48.97 -6.08
N LEU A 236 -13.71 49.17 -4.99
CA LEU A 236 -13.90 50.30 -4.06
C LEU A 236 -12.67 51.18 -3.84
N SER A 237 -11.81 51.32 -4.86
CA SER A 237 -10.74 52.33 -4.86
C SER A 237 -10.66 53.05 -6.20
N SER A 238 -11.71 53.77 -6.55
CA SER A 238 -11.65 54.89 -7.49
C SER A 238 -12.77 55.88 -7.16
N LYS A 239 -12.53 56.66 -6.10
CA LYS A 239 -13.23 57.92 -5.80
C LYS A 239 -12.19 58.88 -5.22
N THR A 240 -11.61 59.67 -6.11
CA THR A 240 -11.14 61.05 -5.91
C THR A 240 -10.91 61.63 -7.29
#